data_AF-A0A7X8F873-F1
#
_entry.id   AF-A0A7X8F873-F1
#
_cell.length_a   1.000
_cell.length_b   1.000
_cell.length_c   1.000
_cell.angle_alpha   90.00
_cell.angle_beta   90.00
_cell.angle_gamma   90.00
#
_symmetry.space_group_name_H-M   'P 1'
#
loop_
_entity.id
_entity.type
_entity.pdbx_description
1 polymer ?
#
loop_
_entity_poly.entity_id
_entity_poly.type
_entity_poly.pdbx_seq_one_letter_code
_entity_poly.pdbx_strand_id
1 'polypeptide(L)'
;MSDTLFNIKQIIALIVFIIAFSLMGMMTGQPLMVLFYAGVIALASGITFLIIRKRQRHSEISLQKNPLPKRIFGAILSLLALVTPLLMIFFTNLITIPIQIGALPIVIVLGVTLAFIALFALAIFLINHLDGFAMRLVGYLIVILVSFIPGLLISLYDKTSSTIGSIYYVALAVLVLGYNGINLLIAKD
;
A
#
# COMPACT_ATOMS: atom_id res chain seq x y z
N MET A 1 -0.40 19.74 26.46
CA MET A 1 -1.43 18.68 26.27
C MET A 1 -1.57 18.22 24.81
N SER A 2 -1.04 18.94 23.81
CA SER A 2 -0.98 18.51 22.40
C SER A 2 -0.12 17.26 22.20
N ASP A 3 1.00 17.18 22.90
CA ASP A 3 2.04 16.19 22.62
C ASP A 3 1.66 14.79 23.09
N THR A 4 0.93 14.68 24.20
CA THR A 4 0.40 13.40 24.69
C THR A 4 -0.68 12.84 23.77
N LEU A 5 -1.60 13.68 23.30
CA LEU A 5 -2.64 13.27 22.33
C LEU A 5 -2.04 12.85 20.99
N PHE A 6 -1.02 13.58 20.52
CA PHE A 6 -0.31 13.27 19.28
C PHE A 6 0.41 11.90 19.37
N ASN A 7 1.11 11.65 20.48
CA ASN A 7 1.78 10.37 20.72
C ASN A 7 0.79 9.20 20.81
N ILE A 8 -0.36 9.40 21.48
CA ILE A 8 -1.40 8.37 21.58
C ILE A 8 -1.94 8.02 20.19
N LYS A 9 -2.24 9.01 19.34
CA LYS A 9 -2.70 8.76 17.96
C LYS A 9 -1.69 7.97 17.14
N GLN A 10 -0.40 8.26 17.27
CA GLN A 10 0.65 7.51 16.58
C GLN A 10 0.76 6.07 17.06
N ILE A 11 0.68 5.83 18.37
CA ILE A 11 0.71 4.48 18.94
C ILE A 11 -0.51 3.67 18.47
N ILE A 12 -1.71 4.27 18.50
CA ILE A 12 -2.92 3.62 18.00
C ILE A 12 -2.77 3.28 16.51
N ALA A 13 -2.26 4.21 15.70
CA ALA A 13 -2.03 3.96 14.28
C ALA A 13 -1.03 2.81 14.04
N LEU A 14 0.04 2.74 14.85
CA LEU A 14 1.01 1.64 14.79
C LEU A 14 0.37 0.29 15.18
N ILE A 15 -0.45 0.26 16.23
CA ILE A 15 -1.16 -0.97 16.64
C ILE A 15 -2.10 -1.44 15.53
N VAL A 16 -2.91 -0.53 14.98
CA VAL A 16 -3.83 -0.83 13.86
C VAL A 16 -3.05 -1.32 12.64
N PHE A 17 -1.90 -0.71 12.33
CA PHE A 17 -1.02 -1.14 11.26
C PHE A 17 -0.49 -2.57 11.48
N ILE A 18 0.00 -2.89 12.68
CA ILE A 18 0.49 -4.23 13.01
C ILE A 18 -0.64 -5.26 12.89
N ILE A 19 -1.84 -4.95 13.38
CA ILE A 19 -3.00 -5.84 13.27
C ILE A 19 -3.38 -6.06 11.80
N ALA A 20 -3.50 -4.99 11.00
CA ALA A 20 -3.92 -5.09 9.61
C ALA A 20 -2.94 -5.94 8.76
N PHE A 21 -1.64 -5.74 8.97
CA PHE A 21 -0.62 -6.50 8.24
C PHE A 21 -0.38 -7.90 8.81
N SER A 22 -0.61 -8.14 10.11
CA SER A 22 -0.47 -9.49 10.69
C SER A 22 -1.52 -10.46 10.16
N LEU A 23 -2.71 -9.95 9.82
CA LEU A 23 -3.76 -10.72 9.16
C LEU A 23 -3.30 -11.35 7.82
N MET A 24 -2.16 -10.93 7.25
CA MET A 24 -1.53 -11.58 6.09
C MET A 24 -1.20 -13.05 6.38
N GLY A 25 -0.95 -13.39 7.65
CA GLY A 25 -0.78 -14.78 8.09
C GLY A 25 -2.01 -15.66 7.85
N MET A 26 -3.21 -15.09 7.69
CA MET A 26 -4.41 -15.89 7.36
C MET A 26 -4.32 -16.51 5.96
N MET A 27 -3.54 -15.91 5.04
CA MET A 27 -3.37 -16.43 3.68
C MET A 27 -2.68 -17.79 3.65
N THR A 28 -1.91 -18.15 4.69
CA THR A 28 -1.20 -19.43 4.74
C THR A 28 -2.08 -20.57 5.26
N GLY A 29 -3.32 -20.29 5.68
CA GLY A 29 -4.22 -21.26 6.30
C GLY A 29 -3.81 -21.69 7.72
N GLN A 30 -2.73 -21.12 8.28
CA GLN A 30 -2.24 -21.46 9.61
C GLN A 30 -2.43 -20.28 10.58
N PRO A 31 -3.30 -20.39 11.61
CA PRO A 31 -3.56 -19.30 12.54
C PRO A 31 -2.31 -18.76 13.25
N LEU A 32 -1.33 -19.63 13.52
CA LEU A 32 -0.06 -19.23 14.14
C LEU A 32 0.77 -18.27 13.28
N MET A 33 0.59 -18.30 11.95
CA MET A 33 1.31 -17.38 11.07
C MET A 33 0.90 -15.93 11.29
N VAL A 34 -0.33 -15.65 11.74
CA VAL A 34 -0.76 -14.29 12.10
C VAL A 34 0.12 -13.71 13.21
N LEU A 35 0.40 -14.50 14.25
CA LEU A 35 1.29 -14.09 15.34
C LEU A 35 2.73 -13.92 14.87
N PHE A 36 3.20 -14.78 13.97
CA PHE A 36 4.54 -14.66 13.37
C PHE A 36 4.69 -13.36 12.59
N TYR A 37 3.75 -13.04 11.68
CA TYR A 37 3.76 -11.79 10.93
C TYR A 37 3.67 -10.58 11.87
N ALA A 38 2.82 -10.62 12.90
CA ALA A 38 2.74 -9.55 13.91
C ALA A 38 4.11 -9.29 14.57
N GLY A 39 4.81 -10.36 14.96
CA GLY A 39 6.15 -10.28 15.56
C GLY A 39 7.17 -9.66 14.60
N VAL A 40 7.19 -10.11 13.34
CA VAL A 40 8.11 -9.59 12.31
C VAL A 40 7.85 -8.11 12.04
N ILE A 41 6.59 -7.70 11.87
CA ILE A 41 6.22 -6.30 11.60
C ILE A 41 6.54 -5.40 12.80
N ALA A 42 6.28 -5.87 14.02
CA ALA A 42 6.62 -5.15 15.24
C ALA A 42 8.15 -4.96 15.37
N LEU A 43 8.93 -6.02 15.08
CA LEU A 43 10.39 -5.95 15.07
C LEU A 43 10.91 -4.97 14.01
N ALA A 44 10.42 -5.06 12.78
CA ALA A 44 10.83 -4.16 11.69
C ALA A 44 10.50 -2.69 12.02
N SER A 45 9.31 -2.44 12.57
CA SER A 45 8.88 -1.11 13.02
C SER A 45 9.77 -0.60 14.16
N GLY A 46 10.09 -1.45 15.13
CA GLY A 46 10.99 -1.14 16.23
C GLY A 46 12.41 -0.81 15.77
N ILE A 47 12.97 -1.61 14.86
CA ILE A 47 14.30 -1.35 14.26
C ILE A 47 14.30 -0.01 13.52
N THR A 48 13.27 0.25 12.71
CA THR A 48 13.12 1.52 11.97
C THR A 48 13.08 2.70 12.93
N PHE A 49 12.30 2.60 14.01
CA PHE A 49 12.23 3.62 15.05
C PHE A 49 13.60 3.89 15.71
N LEU A 50 14.34 2.82 16.04
CA LEU A 50 15.68 2.94 16.65
C LEU A 50 16.69 3.60 15.70
N ILE A 51 16.66 3.26 14.40
CA ILE A 51 17.54 3.86 13.39
C ILE A 51 17.24 5.36 13.22
N ILE A 52 15.95 5.72 13.09
CA ILE A 52 15.54 7.12 12.92
C ILE A 52 15.93 7.93 14.16
N ARG A 53 15.65 7.42 15.38
CA ARG A 53 16.00 8.08 16.64
C ARG A 53 17.51 8.35 16.74
N LYS A 54 18.36 7.45 16.22
CA LYS A 54 19.82 7.63 16.21
C LYS A 54 20.31 8.61 15.14
N ARG A 55 19.64 8.71 13.98
CA ARG A 55 20.09 9.52 12.83
C ARG A 55 19.62 10.98 12.82
N GLN A 56 18.69 11.39 13.68
CA GLN A 56 18.20 12.78 13.73
C GLN A 56 19.28 13.84 14.00
N ARG A 57 20.46 13.47 14.54
CA ARG A 57 21.57 14.42 14.81
C ARG A 57 22.56 14.61 13.64
N HIS A 58 22.49 13.80 12.59
CA HIS A 58 23.45 13.84 11.46
C HIS A 58 22.81 14.22 10.12
N SER A 59 21.54 14.61 10.13
CA SER A 59 20.78 14.96 8.91
C SER A 59 21.03 16.39 8.40
N GLU A 60 21.76 17.22 9.14
CA GLU A 60 21.93 18.65 8.81
C GLU A 60 23.05 18.91 7.80
N ILE A 61 23.86 17.91 7.45
CA ILE A 61 24.97 18.06 6.49
C ILE A 61 24.81 17.06 5.35
N SER A 62 23.89 17.33 4.42
CA SER A 62 23.95 16.72 3.09
C SER A 62 23.83 17.79 2.03
N LEU A 63 25.00 18.19 1.53
CA LEU A 63 25.21 19.00 0.33
C LEU A 63 24.46 18.41 -0.87
N GLN A 64 23.80 19.26 -1.66
CA GLN A 64 23.17 19.01 -2.97
C GLN A 64 22.71 17.56 -3.21
N LYS A 65 21.46 17.28 -2.85
CA LYS A 65 20.81 16.00 -3.20
C LYS A 65 20.58 15.94 -4.71
N ASN A 66 21.35 15.12 -5.41
CA ASN A 66 21.06 14.76 -6.79
C ASN A 66 19.66 14.09 -6.86
N PRO A 67 18.71 14.56 -7.70
CA PRO A 67 17.37 13.97 -7.79
C PRO A 67 17.33 12.64 -8.54
N LEU A 68 18.41 12.28 -9.25
CA LEU A 68 18.47 11.12 -10.14
C LEU A 68 18.16 9.78 -9.43
N PRO A 69 18.71 9.48 -8.24
CA PRO A 69 18.37 8.26 -7.49
C PRO A 69 16.88 8.22 -7.10
N LYS A 70 16.30 9.34 -6.65
CA LYS A 70 14.87 9.40 -6.29
C LYS A 70 14.01 9.02 -7.50
N ARG A 71 14.33 9.55 -8.69
CA ARG A 71 13.58 9.26 -9.93
C ARG A 71 13.73 7.80 -10.35
N ILE A 72 14.93 7.22 -10.28
CA ILE A 72 15.15 5.80 -10.60
C ILE A 72 14.34 4.91 -9.67
N PHE A 73 14.45 5.11 -8.34
CA PHE A 73 13.67 4.33 -7.37
C PHE A 73 12.17 4.55 -7.55
N GLY A 74 11.74 5.77 -7.84
CA GLY A 74 10.34 6.10 -8.12
C GLY A 74 9.78 5.34 -9.33
N ALA A 75 10.55 5.28 -10.42
CA ALA A 75 10.18 4.52 -11.61
C ALA A 75 10.12 3.01 -11.35
N ILE A 76 11.12 2.46 -10.66
CA ILE A 76 11.16 1.03 -10.30
C ILE A 76 9.94 0.67 -9.44
N LEU A 77 9.63 1.46 -8.41
CA LEU A 77 8.49 1.20 -7.53
C LEU A 77 7.15 1.30 -8.28
N SER A 78 7.02 2.26 -9.19
CA SER A 78 5.81 2.41 -10.01
C SER A 78 5.62 1.23 -10.97
N LEU A 79 6.70 0.76 -11.60
CA LEU A 79 6.67 -0.44 -12.44
C LEU A 79 6.33 -1.69 -11.63
N LEU A 80 6.93 -1.85 -10.45
CA LEU A 80 6.59 -2.95 -9.54
C LEU A 80 5.13 -2.90 -9.12
N ALA A 81 4.57 -1.72 -8.85
CA ALA A 81 3.16 -1.57 -8.51
C ALA A 81 2.24 -2.10 -9.62
N LEU A 82 2.59 -1.87 -10.89
CA LEU A 82 1.81 -2.37 -12.04
C LEU A 82 1.97 -3.88 -12.26
N VAL A 83 3.16 -4.41 -12.02
CA VAL A 83 3.49 -5.81 -12.28
C VAL A 83 3.05 -6.73 -11.13
N THR A 84 2.96 -6.20 -9.90
CA THR A 84 2.63 -6.98 -8.68
C THR A 84 1.34 -7.82 -8.80
N PRO A 85 0.20 -7.28 -9.29
CA PRO A 85 -1.02 -8.07 -9.44
C PRO A 85 -0.86 -9.23 -10.42
N LEU A 86 -0.11 -9.02 -11.51
CA LEU A 86 0.19 -10.07 -12.48
C LEU A 86 1.09 -11.15 -11.88
N LEU A 87 2.13 -10.75 -11.12
CA LEU A 87 2.99 -11.71 -10.43
C LEU A 87 2.21 -12.58 -9.47
N MET A 88 1.28 -12.00 -8.72
CA MET A 88 0.45 -12.74 -7.80
C MET A 88 -0.49 -13.72 -8.52
N ILE A 89 -1.09 -13.34 -9.65
CA ILE A 89 -1.96 -14.25 -10.41
C ILE A 89 -1.18 -15.41 -11.05
N PHE A 90 0.01 -15.15 -11.60
CA PHE A 90 0.75 -16.13 -12.39
C PHE A 90 1.77 -16.98 -11.60
N PHE A 91 2.33 -16.43 -10.52
CA PHE A 91 3.39 -17.09 -9.75
C PHE A 91 2.95 -17.53 -8.36
N THR A 92 1.73 -17.20 -7.95
CA THR A 92 1.19 -17.63 -6.66
C THR A 92 -0.16 -18.29 -6.83
N ASN A 93 -0.40 -19.38 -6.10
CA ASN A 93 -1.72 -20.04 -6.06
C ASN A 93 -2.75 -19.23 -5.25
N LEU A 94 -2.49 -17.94 -4.99
CA LEU A 94 -3.37 -17.08 -4.21
C LEU A 94 -4.67 -16.73 -4.96
N ILE A 95 -4.64 -16.75 -6.29
CA ILE A 95 -5.80 -16.48 -7.15
C ILE A 95 -5.76 -17.46 -8.34
N THR A 96 -6.59 -18.51 -8.29
CA THR A 96 -6.69 -19.47 -9.40
C THR A 96 -7.71 -18.96 -10.42
N ILE A 97 -7.22 -18.25 -11.43
CA ILE A 97 -8.02 -17.93 -12.63
C ILE A 97 -7.90 -19.11 -13.58
N PRO A 98 -9.00 -19.69 -14.11
CA PRO A 98 -8.91 -20.76 -15.09
C PRO A 98 -8.08 -20.30 -16.29
N ILE A 99 -6.95 -20.98 -16.52
CA ILE A 99 -5.88 -20.63 -17.48
C ILE A 99 -6.35 -20.64 -18.94
N GLN A 100 -7.58 -21.09 -19.21
CA GLN A 100 -8.16 -21.20 -20.55
C GLN A 100 -8.61 -19.86 -21.16
N ILE A 101 -8.44 -18.74 -20.46
CA ILE A 101 -8.84 -17.42 -20.92
C ILE A 101 -7.58 -16.70 -21.42
N GLY A 102 -7.52 -16.35 -22.72
CA GLY A 102 -6.35 -15.79 -23.43
C GLY A 102 -5.81 -14.45 -22.87
N ALA A 103 -5.43 -13.50 -23.73
CA ALA A 103 -4.81 -12.24 -23.25
C ALA A 103 -5.75 -11.30 -22.44
N LEU A 104 -7.06 -11.55 -22.46
CA LEU A 104 -8.08 -10.65 -21.90
C LEU A 104 -8.00 -10.41 -20.38
N PRO A 105 -7.78 -11.41 -19.51
CA PRO A 105 -7.66 -11.19 -18.06
C PRO A 105 -6.46 -10.31 -17.69
N ILE A 106 -5.35 -10.43 -18.44
CA ILE A 106 -4.15 -9.60 -18.23
C ILE A 106 -4.48 -8.12 -18.46
N VAL A 107 -5.20 -7.83 -19.54
CA VAL A 107 -5.63 -6.46 -19.88
C VAL A 107 -6.58 -5.91 -18.81
N ILE A 108 -7.52 -6.71 -18.33
CA ILE A 108 -8.46 -6.31 -17.27
C ILE A 108 -7.69 -6.02 -15.97
N VAL A 109 -6.78 -6.90 -15.56
CA VAL A 109 -6.00 -6.73 -14.33
C VAL A 109 -5.14 -5.47 -14.40
N LEU A 110 -4.44 -5.23 -15.51
CA LEU A 110 -3.65 -4.02 -15.69
C LEU A 110 -4.54 -2.76 -15.72
N GLY A 111 -5.67 -2.81 -16.42
CA GLY A 111 -6.62 -1.70 -16.49
C GLY A 111 -7.20 -1.32 -15.13
N VAL A 112 -7.62 -2.32 -14.35
CA VAL A 112 -8.11 -2.13 -12.97
C VAL A 112 -7.00 -1.59 -12.07
N THR A 113 -5.78 -2.11 -12.20
CA THR A 113 -4.63 -1.66 -11.39
C THR A 113 -4.29 -0.20 -11.69
N LEU A 114 -4.27 0.20 -12.97
CA LEU A 114 -4.07 1.58 -13.38
C LEU A 114 -5.18 2.50 -12.85
N ALA A 115 -6.44 2.09 -12.97
CA ALA A 115 -7.57 2.84 -12.44
C ALA A 115 -7.49 2.99 -10.91
N PHE A 116 -7.14 1.92 -10.21
CA PHE A 116 -6.97 1.92 -8.76
C PHE A 116 -5.87 2.88 -8.32
N ILE A 117 -4.68 2.83 -8.94
CA ILE A 117 -3.58 3.76 -8.66
C ILE A 117 -3.98 5.19 -8.98
N ALA A 118 -4.62 5.44 -10.12
CA ALA A 118 -5.03 6.77 -10.54
C ALA A 118 -6.07 7.39 -9.58
N LEU A 119 -7.07 6.62 -9.15
CA LEU A 119 -8.08 7.09 -8.19
C LEU A 119 -7.47 7.36 -6.81
N PHE A 120 -6.53 6.53 -6.36
CA PHE A 120 -5.81 6.80 -5.11
C PHE A 120 -4.93 8.04 -5.22
N ALA A 121 -4.20 8.21 -6.32
CA ALA A 121 -3.39 9.40 -6.58
C ALA A 121 -4.27 10.67 -6.61
N LEU A 122 -5.43 10.60 -7.26
CA LEU A 122 -6.41 11.67 -7.29
C LEU A 122 -6.92 12.01 -5.88
N ALA A 123 -7.29 11.01 -5.08
CA ALA A 123 -7.76 11.22 -3.71
C ALA A 123 -6.71 11.95 -2.87
N ILE A 124 -5.45 11.52 -2.96
CA ILE A 124 -4.32 12.13 -2.25
C ILE A 124 -4.06 13.55 -2.74
N PHE A 125 -4.15 13.79 -4.05
CA PHE A 125 -4.02 15.12 -4.63
C PHE A 125 -5.11 16.06 -4.08
N LEU A 126 -6.37 15.63 -4.04
CA LEU A 126 -7.48 16.40 -3.48
C LEU A 126 -7.30 16.70 -1.98
N ILE A 127 -6.77 15.73 -1.21
CA ILE A 127 -6.58 15.89 0.24
C ILE A 127 -5.42 16.86 0.55
N ASN A 128 -4.31 16.73 -0.17
CA ASN A 128 -3.05 17.36 0.20
C ASN A 128 -2.69 18.62 -0.61
N HIS A 129 -3.17 18.75 -1.85
CA HIS A 129 -2.75 19.82 -2.77
C HIS A 129 -3.86 20.83 -3.08
N LEU A 130 -5.13 20.48 -2.88
CA LEU A 130 -6.22 21.44 -3.03
C LEU A 130 -6.66 21.99 -1.66
N ASP A 131 -6.84 23.30 -1.63
CA ASP A 131 -7.36 23.99 -0.45
C ASP A 131 -8.89 23.88 -0.37
N GLY A 132 -9.40 23.72 0.86
CA GLY A 132 -10.82 23.67 1.14
C GLY A 132 -11.28 22.35 1.77
N PHE A 133 -12.10 22.44 2.82
CA PHE A 133 -12.66 21.30 3.53
C PHE A 133 -13.45 20.36 2.60
N ALA A 134 -14.20 20.92 1.64
CA ALA A 134 -14.99 20.15 0.69
C ALA A 134 -14.12 19.23 -0.18
N MET A 135 -12.99 19.72 -0.71
CA MET A 135 -12.08 18.91 -1.54
C MET A 135 -11.43 17.79 -0.75
N ARG A 136 -11.04 18.07 0.51
CA ARG A 136 -10.52 17.04 1.43
C ARG A 136 -11.57 15.96 1.71
N LEU A 137 -12.81 16.37 1.97
CA LEU A 137 -13.92 15.44 2.22
C LEU A 137 -14.18 14.55 1.00
N VAL A 138 -14.21 15.12 -0.22
CA VAL A 138 -14.32 14.35 -1.46
C VAL A 138 -13.17 13.37 -1.62
N GLY A 139 -11.93 13.79 -1.34
CA GLY A 139 -10.77 12.90 -1.38
C GLY A 139 -10.88 11.73 -0.42
N TYR A 140 -11.32 11.96 0.83
CA TYR A 140 -11.57 10.86 1.78
C TYR A 140 -12.69 9.92 1.33
N LEU A 141 -13.77 10.45 0.75
CA LEU A 141 -14.84 9.62 0.18
C LEU A 141 -14.32 8.75 -0.98
N ILE A 142 -13.45 9.29 -1.84
CA ILE A 142 -12.81 8.51 -2.90
C ILE A 142 -11.96 7.39 -2.30
N VAL A 143 -11.15 7.65 -1.26
CA VAL A 143 -10.38 6.59 -0.59
C VAL A 143 -11.29 5.47 -0.10
N ILE A 144 -12.42 5.81 0.54
CA ILE A 144 -13.38 4.83 1.04
C ILE A 144 -13.96 4.01 -0.13
N LEU A 145 -14.44 4.65 -1.18
CA LEU A 145 -15.05 3.98 -2.34
C LEU A 145 -14.05 3.09 -3.09
N VAL A 146 -12.83 3.60 -3.32
CA VAL A 146 -11.77 2.86 -4.01
C VAL A 146 -11.30 1.67 -3.20
N SER A 147 -11.31 1.76 -1.87
CA SER A 147 -10.97 0.65 -0.99
C SER A 147 -11.95 -0.52 -1.13
N PHE A 148 -13.20 -0.31 -1.57
CA PHE A 148 -14.13 -1.41 -1.83
C PHE A 148 -13.87 -2.13 -3.16
N ILE A 149 -13.14 -1.52 -4.11
CA ILE A 149 -12.95 -2.07 -5.47
C ILE A 149 -12.35 -3.49 -5.44
N PRO A 150 -11.24 -3.78 -4.72
CA PRO A 150 -10.65 -5.12 -4.72
C PRO A 150 -11.63 -6.19 -4.21
N GLY A 151 -12.34 -5.89 -3.11
CA GLY A 151 -13.31 -6.80 -2.52
C GLY A 151 -14.55 -7.02 -3.39
N LEU A 152 -15.09 -5.95 -3.98
CA LEU A 152 -16.25 -6.05 -4.86
C LEU A 152 -15.93 -6.87 -6.11
N LEU A 153 -14.79 -6.62 -6.76
CA LEU A 153 -14.40 -7.34 -7.96
C LEU A 153 -14.24 -8.84 -7.72
N ILE A 154 -13.58 -9.24 -6.64
CA ILE A 154 -13.35 -10.67 -6.38
C ILE A 154 -14.63 -11.36 -5.89
N SER A 155 -15.51 -10.66 -5.16
CA SER A 155 -16.77 -11.23 -4.63
C SER A 155 -17.72 -11.74 -5.71
N LEU A 156 -17.55 -11.28 -6.94
CA LEU A 156 -18.30 -11.75 -8.12
C LEU A 156 -17.87 -13.16 -8.57
N TYR A 157 -16.64 -13.57 -8.23
CA TYR A 157 -16.04 -14.83 -8.67
C TYR A 157 -15.82 -15.81 -7.51
N ASP A 158 -15.39 -15.31 -6.36
CA ASP A 158 -15.12 -16.11 -5.16
C ASP A 158 -15.52 -15.35 -3.89
N LYS A 159 -16.25 -16.04 -3.01
CA LYS A 159 -16.75 -15.50 -1.74
C LYS A 159 -15.97 -15.99 -0.53
N THR A 160 -14.91 -16.77 -0.72
CA THR A 160 -14.10 -17.26 0.39
C THR A 160 -13.31 -16.12 1.04
N SER A 161 -13.28 -16.11 2.37
CA SER A 161 -12.57 -15.08 3.14
C SER A 161 -11.07 -15.05 2.85
N SER A 162 -10.48 -16.19 2.47
CA SER A 162 -9.06 -16.30 2.11
C SER A 162 -8.73 -15.55 0.82
N THR A 163 -9.53 -15.75 -0.23
CA THR A 163 -9.33 -15.08 -1.53
C THR A 163 -9.62 -13.58 -1.44
N ILE A 164 -10.67 -13.20 -0.70
CA ILE A 164 -10.97 -11.79 -0.42
C ILE A 164 -9.84 -11.14 0.39
N GLY A 165 -9.33 -11.79 1.44
CA GLY A 165 -8.19 -11.28 2.20
C GLY A 165 -6.95 -11.10 1.33
N SER A 166 -6.66 -12.11 0.50
CA SER A 166 -5.50 -12.11 -0.41
C SER A 166 -5.52 -10.94 -1.38
N ILE A 167 -6.67 -10.63 -1.99
CA ILE A 167 -6.76 -9.50 -2.95
C ILE A 167 -6.53 -8.15 -2.26
N TYR A 168 -6.96 -8.00 -1.00
CA TYR A 168 -6.69 -6.79 -0.22
C TYR A 168 -5.19 -6.62 0.06
N TYR A 169 -4.45 -7.71 0.30
CA TYR A 169 -2.99 -7.63 0.43
C TYR A 169 -2.30 -7.26 -0.87
N VAL A 170 -2.78 -7.77 -2.01
CA VAL A 170 -2.28 -7.34 -3.33
C VAL A 170 -2.56 -5.85 -3.54
N ALA A 171 -3.78 -5.38 -3.29
CA ALA A 171 -4.14 -3.98 -3.41
C ALA A 171 -3.30 -3.08 -2.48
N LEU A 172 -3.02 -3.55 -1.26
CA LEU A 172 -2.17 -2.85 -0.31
C LEU A 172 -0.73 -2.76 -0.82
N ALA A 173 -0.16 -3.86 -1.34
CA ALA A 173 1.18 -3.86 -1.91
C ALA A 173 1.29 -2.89 -3.10
N VAL A 174 0.30 -2.90 -4.00
CA VAL A 174 0.18 -1.94 -5.11
C VAL A 174 0.13 -0.51 -4.59
N LEU A 175 -0.66 -0.25 -3.55
CA LEU A 175 -0.79 1.08 -2.98
C LEU A 175 0.52 1.58 -2.35
N VAL A 176 1.19 0.74 -1.57
CA VAL A 176 2.49 1.07 -0.96
C VAL A 176 3.52 1.35 -2.04
N LEU A 177 3.64 0.49 -3.05
CA LEU A 177 4.60 0.67 -4.15
C LEU A 177 4.25 1.89 -5.01
N GLY A 178 2.99 2.03 -5.40
CA GLY A 178 2.51 3.11 -6.26
C GLY A 178 2.61 4.47 -5.59
N TYR A 179 2.18 4.59 -4.33
CA TYR A 179 2.27 5.85 -3.59
C TYR A 179 3.73 6.30 -3.40
N ASN A 180 4.61 5.40 -2.95
CA ASN A 180 6.02 5.73 -2.79
C ASN A 180 6.70 6.02 -4.14
N GLY A 181 6.35 5.28 -5.18
CA GLY A 181 6.82 5.50 -6.55
C GLY A 181 6.47 6.90 -7.06
N ILE A 182 5.18 7.26 -6.98
CA ILE A 182 4.66 8.57 -7.40
C ILE A 182 5.29 9.69 -6.56
N ASN A 183 5.37 9.54 -5.24
CA ASN A 183 5.91 10.57 -4.38
C ASN A 183 7.41 10.85 -4.66
N LEU A 184 8.19 9.82 -4.96
CA LEU A 184 9.60 9.98 -5.36
C LEU A 184 9.77 10.62 -6.74
N LEU A 185 8.81 10.42 -7.65
CA LEU A 185 8.82 11.03 -8.99
C LEU A 185 8.38 12.50 -8.96
N ILE A 186 7.43 12.85 -8.08
CA ILE A 186 6.81 14.19 -7.99
C ILE A 186 7.51 15.09 -6.96
N ALA A 187 8.30 14.53 -6.03
CA ALA A 187 9.01 15.31 -5.01
C ALA A 187 9.76 16.49 -5.64
N LYS A 188 9.28 17.72 -5.37
CA LYS A 188 10.00 18.96 -5.68
C LYS A 188 11.27 18.99 -4.82
N ASP A 189 12.39 19.24 -5.47
CA ASP A 189 13.66 19.53 -4.81
C ASP A 189 13.63 20.88 -4.08
#